data_AF-A0A6A3U3M4-F1
#
_entry.id   AF-A0A6A3U3M4-F1
#
_cell.length_a   1.000
_cell.length_b   1.000
_cell.length_c   1.000
_cell.angle_alpha   90.00
_cell.angle_beta   90.00
_cell.angle_gamma   90.00
#
_symmetry.space_group_name_H-M   'P 1'
#
loop_
_entity.id
_entity.type
_entity.pdbx_description
1 polymer ?
#
loop_
_entity_poly.entity_id
_entity_poly.type
_entity_poly.pdbx_seq_one_letter_code
_entity_poly.pdbx_strand_id
1 'polypeptide(L)'
;MMRRRLMPTRREENKLKGLLEELKAFESSSKNLQSADGLSLLDVRDIFDALIAEHPGVLDYLGSDAAIVQQPEFEDACVTCSDG
;
A
#
# COMPACT_ATOMS: atom_id res chain seq x y z
N MET A 1 -36.47 -20.05 4.77
CA MET A 1 -36.28 -19.23 3.56
C MET A 1 -34.87 -19.48 3.04
N MET A 2 -34.69 -19.83 1.77
CA MET A 2 -33.38 -20.01 1.15
C MET A 2 -32.76 -18.63 0.86
N ARG A 3 -31.56 -18.33 1.37
CA ARG A 3 -30.82 -17.11 1.02
C ARG A 3 -30.52 -17.16 -0.49
N ARG A 4 -31.13 -16.26 -1.26
CA ARG A 4 -30.85 -16.10 -2.69
C ARG A 4 -29.41 -15.57 -2.82
N ARG A 5 -28.51 -16.39 -3.34
CA ARG A 5 -27.13 -15.97 -3.64
C ARG A 5 -27.21 -14.97 -4.80
N LEU A 6 -27.08 -13.68 -4.52
CA LEU A 6 -26.84 -12.69 -5.56
C LEU A 6 -25.45 -12.96 -6.11
N MET A 7 -25.39 -13.41 -7.36
CA MET A 7 -24.14 -13.48 -8.11
C MET A 7 -23.84 -12.08 -8.66
N PRO A 8 -22.59 -11.62 -8.62
CA PRO A 8 -22.21 -10.37 -9.26
C PRO A 8 -22.61 -10.39 -10.73
N THR A 9 -23.10 -9.26 -11.23
CA THR A 9 -23.29 -9.04 -12.65
C THR A 9 -21.94 -9.04 -13.36
N ARG A 10 -21.92 -9.36 -14.67
CA ARG A 10 -20.69 -9.23 -15.48
C ARG A 10 -20.03 -7.85 -15.38
N ARG A 11 -20.83 -6.79 -15.20
CA ARG A 11 -20.34 -5.43 -15.00
C ARG A 11 -19.58 -5.29 -13.68
N GLU A 12 -20.13 -5.84 -12.60
CA GLU A 12 -19.48 -5.85 -11.29
C GLU A 12 -18.21 -6.70 -11.32
N GLU A 13 -18.24 -7.88 -11.94
CA GLU A 13 -17.06 -8.74 -12.12
C GLU A 13 -15.94 -8.03 -12.87
N ASN A 14 -16.25 -7.34 -13.97
CA ASN A 14 -15.25 -6.58 -14.73
C ASN A 14 -14.69 -5.40 -13.93
N LYS A 15 -15.53 -4.72 -13.13
CA LYS A 15 -15.06 -3.64 -12.24
C LYS A 15 -14.11 -4.18 -11.17
N LEU A 16 -14.45 -5.30 -10.55
CA LEU A 16 -13.59 -6.00 -9.58
C LEU A 16 -12.25 -6.40 -10.19
N LYS A 17 -12.24 -6.92 -11.42
CA LYS A 17 -10.99 -7.24 -12.13
C LYS A 17 -10.14 -6.00 -12.41
N GLY A 18 -10.76 -4.89 -12.82
CA GLY A 18 -10.05 -3.63 -13.03
C GLY A 18 -9.38 -3.14 -11.75
N LEU A 19 -10.15 -3.10 -10.64
CA LEU A 19 -9.61 -2.72 -9.33
C LEU A 19 -8.47 -3.65 -8.87
N LEU A 20 -8.56 -4.95 -9.12
CA LEU A 20 -7.50 -5.89 -8.79
C LEU A 20 -6.21 -5.59 -9.56
N GLU A 21 -6.29 -5.26 -10.85
CA GLU A 21 -5.11 -4.89 -11.64
C GLU A 21 -4.52 -3.55 -11.19
N GLU A 22 -5.36 -2.57 -10.83
CA GLU A 22 -4.91 -1.30 -10.25
C GLU A 22 -4.17 -1.52 -8.92
N LEU A 23 -4.68 -2.38 -8.03
CA LEU A 23 -4.02 -2.72 -6.77
C LEU A 23 -2.68 -3.43 -6.98
N LYS A 24 -2.57 -4.35 -7.94
CA LYS A 24 -1.29 -4.99 -8.29
C LYS A 24 -0.29 -3.98 -8.85
N ALA A 25 -0.76 -3.05 -9.69
CA ALA A 25 0.08 -1.99 -10.23
C ALA A 25 0.60 -1.09 -9.11
N PHE A 26 -0.29 -0.67 -8.19
CA PHE A 26 0.09 0.09 -7.00
C PHE A 26 1.11 -0.66 -6.13
N GLU A 27 0.90 -1.95 -5.91
CA GLU A 27 1.82 -2.78 -5.13
C GLU A 27 3.22 -2.83 -5.76
N SER A 28 3.27 -3.09 -7.07
CA SER A 28 4.51 -3.14 -7.85
C SER A 28 5.22 -1.79 -7.86
N SER A 29 4.50 -0.70 -8.11
CA SER A 29 5.05 0.66 -8.11
C SER A 29 5.67 1.04 -6.77
N SER A 30 5.02 0.72 -5.65
CA SER A 30 5.55 1.04 -4.32
C SER A 30 6.78 0.18 -3.97
N LYS A 31 6.84 -1.08 -4.43
CA LYS A 31 8.04 -1.92 -4.31
C LYS A 31 9.19 -1.40 -5.17
N ASN A 32 8.92 -0.97 -6.40
CA ASN A 32 9.93 -0.41 -7.29
C ASN A 32 10.48 0.92 -6.77
N LEU A 33 9.65 1.72 -6.08
CA LEU A 33 10.10 2.96 -5.47
C LEU A 33 11.14 2.71 -4.36
N GLN A 34 10.93 1.67 -3.55
CA GLN A 34 11.85 1.26 -2.47
C GLN A 34 13.19 0.73 -2.98
N SER A 35 13.25 0.25 -4.23
CA SER A 35 14.47 -0.24 -4.88
C SER A 35 15.04 0.73 -5.92
N ALA A 36 14.49 1.94 -6.02
CA ALA A 36 14.92 2.92 -7.00
C ALA A 36 16.32 3.45 -6.68
N ASP A 37 17.22 3.41 -7.67
CA ASP A 37 18.55 3.99 -7.55
C ASP A 37 18.45 5.50 -7.26
N GLY A 38 19.19 5.94 -6.24
CA GLY A 38 19.24 7.35 -5.85
C GLY A 38 18.18 7.81 -4.84
N LEU A 39 17.32 6.91 -4.35
CA LEU A 39 16.47 7.14 -3.18
C LEU A 39 16.95 6.28 -2.02
N SER A 40 17.10 6.88 -0.85
CA SER A 40 17.24 6.11 0.39
C SER A 40 15.87 5.62 0.86
N LEU A 41 15.83 4.58 1.70
CA LEU A 41 14.58 4.14 2.31
C LEU A 41 13.91 5.23 3.14
N LEU A 42 14.68 6.18 3.70
CA LEU A 42 14.14 7.34 4.40
C LEU A 42 13.41 8.29 3.44
N ASP A 43 13.98 8.56 2.25
CA ASP A 43 13.32 9.37 1.24
C ASP A 43 12.01 8.71 0.77
N VAL A 44 11.99 7.38 0.67
CA VAL A 44 10.80 6.62 0.30
C VAL A 44 9.75 6.67 1.42
N ARG A 45 10.17 6.63 2.68
CA ARG A 45 9.29 6.82 3.84
C ARG A 45 8.62 8.19 3.83
N ASP A 46 9.39 9.25 3.59
CA ASP A 46 8.86 10.62 3.47
C ASP A 46 7.79 10.73 2.38
N ILE A 47 7.99 10.04 1.24
CA ILE A 47 7.01 9.99 0.14
C ILE A 47 5.75 9.25 0.59
N PHE A 48 5.87 8.12 1.27
CA PHE A 48 4.71 7.36 1.75
C PHE A 48 3.94 8.13 2.83
N ASP A 49 4.62 8.82 3.74
CA ASP A 49 3.98 9.63 4.77
C ASP A 49 3.24 10.83 4.17
N ALA A 50 3.82 11.48 3.15
CA ALA A 50 3.12 12.52 2.39
C ALA A 50 1.86 11.99 1.70
N LEU A 51 1.92 10.79 1.10
CA LEU A 51 0.77 10.14 0.48
C LEU A 51 -0.31 9.77 1.49
N ILE A 52 0.07 9.28 2.68
CA ILE A 52 -0.88 8.97 3.76
C ILE A 52 -1.55 10.25 4.27
N ALA A 53 -0.79 11.35 4.41
CA ALA A 53 -1.33 12.63 4.82
C ALA A 53 -2.38 13.17 3.84
N GLU A 54 -2.15 13.00 2.53
CA GLU A 54 -3.11 13.40 1.49
C GLU A 54 -4.29 12.43 1.38
N HIS A 55 -4.04 11.13 1.60
CA HIS A 55 -5.01 10.06 1.43
C HIS A 55 -5.00 9.09 2.63
N PRO A 56 -5.62 9.45 3.76
CA PRO A 56 -5.56 8.62 4.98
C PRO A 56 -6.04 7.18 4.82
N GLY A 57 -6.86 6.90 3.79
CA GLY A 57 -7.34 5.55 3.48
C GLY A 57 -6.27 4.60 2.95
N VAL A 58 -5.05 5.07 2.65
CA VAL A 58 -3.93 4.19 2.22
C VAL A 58 -3.02 3.76 3.37
N LEU A 59 -3.29 4.19 4.61
CA LEU A 59 -2.48 3.90 5.78
C LEU A 59 -2.21 2.38 5.94
N ASP A 60 -3.24 1.55 5.83
CA ASP A 60 -3.11 0.09 5.98
C ASP A 60 -2.23 -0.56 4.89
N TYR A 61 -1.92 0.17 3.81
CA TYR A 61 -1.14 -0.32 2.68
C TYR A 61 0.27 0.26 2.61
N LEU A 62 0.50 1.46 3.15
CA LEU A 62 1.79 2.17 3.11
C LEU A 62 2.39 2.43 4.50
N GLY A 63 1.70 2.05 5.58
CA GLY A 63 2.19 2.14 6.94
C GLY A 63 3.52 1.41 7.11
N SER A 64 4.28 1.79 8.14
CA SER A 64 5.56 1.15 8.48
C SER A 64 5.45 -0.36 8.71
N ASP A 65 4.28 -0.83 9.14
CA ASP A 65 3.95 -2.23 9.39
C ASP A 65 3.26 -2.92 8.19
N ALA A 66 3.04 -2.21 7.09
CA ALA A 66 2.35 -2.75 5.92
C ALA A 66 3.21 -3.78 5.19
N ALA A 67 2.57 -4.84 4.68
CA ALA A 67 3.24 -5.95 4.00
C ALA A 67 4.01 -5.56 2.71
N ILE A 68 3.83 -4.33 2.23
CA ILE A 68 4.53 -3.79 1.07
C ILE A 68 5.93 -3.25 1.40
N VAL A 69 6.20 -2.99 2.67
CA VAL A 69 7.47 -2.46 3.17
C VAL A 69 8.55 -3.53 3.01
N GLN A 70 9.64 -3.15 2.37
CA GLN A 70 10.74 -4.05 2.02
C GLN A 70 11.64 -4.38 3.23
N GLN A 71 11.79 -3.44 4.16
CA GLN A 71 12.61 -3.60 5.37
C GLN A 71 11.85 -3.12 6.61
N PRO A 72 10.98 -3.96 7.19
CA PRO A 72 10.24 -3.62 8.40
C PRO A 72 11.15 -3.21 9.57
N GLU A 73 12.35 -3.80 9.68
CA GLU A 73 13.30 -3.47 10.73
C GLU A 73 13.90 -2.05 10.59
N PHE A 74 13.97 -1.54 9.36
CA PHE A 74 14.42 -0.16 9.10
C PHE A 74 13.35 0.85 9.55
N GLU A 75 12.07 0.53 9.32
CA GLU A 75 10.96 1.37 9.74
C GLU A 75 10.83 1.41 11.26
N ASP A 76 10.94 0.26 11.94
CA ASP A 76 10.95 0.20 13.41
C ASP A 76 12.11 1.04 13.99
N ALA A 77 13.28 1.02 13.35
CA ALA A 77 14.41 1.85 13.74
C ALA A 77 14.13 3.36 13.53
N CYS A 78 13.42 3.75 12.46
CA CYS A 78 13.02 5.13 12.23
C CYS A 78 11.97 5.62 13.26
N VAL A 79 11.01 4.77 13.62
CA VAL A 79 10.01 5.07 14.66
C VAL A 79 10.69 5.25 16.02
N THR A 80 11.61 4.37 16.40
CA THR A 80 12.31 4.46 17.69
C THR A 80 13.29 5.64 17.80
N CYS A 81 13.83 6.15 16.70
CA CYS A 81 14.70 7.34 16.71
C CYS A 81 13.94 8.65 16.92
N SER A 82 12.61 8.65 16.76
CA SER A 82 11.77 9.86 16.89
C SER A 82 11.14 10.03 18.28
N ASP A 83 11.27 9.02 19.16
CA ASP A 83 10.76 9.02 20.55
C ASP A 83 11.84 9.37 21.61
N GLY A 84 12.91 10.07 21.21
CA GLY A 84 14.03 10.50 22.07
C GLY A 84 14.01 11.99 22.45
#